data_AF-A0A2W1ANA1-F1
#
_entry.id   AF-A0A2W1ANA1-F1
#
_cell.length_a   1.000
_cell.length_b   1.000
_cell.length_c   1.000
_cell.angle_alpha   90.00
_cell.angle_beta   90.00
_cell.angle_gamma   90.00
#
_symmetry.space_group_name_H-M   'P 1'
#
loop_
_entity.id
_entity.type
_entity.pdbx_description
1 polymer ?
#
loop_
_entity_poly.entity_id
_entity_poly.type
_entity_poly.pdbx_seq_one_letter_code
_entity_poly.pdbx_strand_id
1 'polypeptide(L)'
;MRRSSEWRRADGGRIGKSCGAATGLLGLIAVAGVILSACGGDDDAAAPAVADPVAPSVGTSLSISTAADGSEALLLPADVRAVDEFGWSGASDGDWMAVSSPFHDVAGPQAGAVFLYHLAGEVWSEAGRLLGSDTTTGDWFGRWITMQGDVLVASSPFADLGSALPDAGALYVFGLENGVWTEQAKRTAELPLQGAMFGFTLEVDGDTMVIGSPGNRGDRGGVAYVFRRIDGVWVQEAFLDPPDTIAGNSFGFYVDLEGDTLVMGAPTFGDPTMDGKAYVYERRAEGWFLAAQFVGAPRSDGDAFGSAVAVEGGLIAVGAFRADIDG
;
A
#
# COMPACT_ATOMS: atom_id res chain seq x y z
N MET A 1 -45.31 -8.55 16.73
CA MET A 1 -44.59 -7.72 17.72
C MET A 1 -43.12 -7.99 17.55
N ARG A 2 -42.37 -6.95 17.15
CA ARG A 2 -40.92 -6.96 16.97
C ARG A 2 -40.21 -7.18 18.31
N ARG A 3 -39.12 -7.95 18.31
CA ARG A 3 -37.89 -7.61 19.03
C ARG A 3 -36.71 -8.00 18.17
N SER A 4 -36.08 -6.97 17.62
CA SER A 4 -34.72 -6.97 17.10
C SER A 4 -33.76 -7.26 18.25
N SER A 5 -32.82 -8.18 18.04
CA SER A 5 -31.57 -8.21 18.79
C SER A 5 -30.50 -7.57 17.92
N GLU A 6 -30.21 -6.32 18.25
CA GLU A 6 -29.07 -5.55 17.76
C GLU A 6 -27.78 -6.26 18.16
N TRP A 7 -26.93 -6.59 17.19
CA TRP A 7 -25.52 -6.86 17.44
C TRP A 7 -24.77 -5.53 17.23
N ARG A 8 -24.34 -4.92 18.33
CA ARG A 8 -23.41 -3.78 18.29
C ARG A 8 -22.04 -4.30 17.87
N ARG A 9 -21.42 -3.64 16.88
CA ARG A 9 -19.97 -3.77 16.63
C ARG A 9 -19.24 -3.31 17.89
N ALA A 10 -18.49 -4.22 18.49
CA ALA A 10 -17.29 -3.85 19.20
C ALA A 10 -16.20 -3.74 18.11
N ASP A 11 -15.41 -2.68 18.18
CA ASP A 11 -14.13 -2.53 17.46
C ASP A 11 -14.27 -2.09 15.99
N GLY A 12 -13.97 -0.81 15.74
CA GLY A 12 -13.83 -0.23 14.40
C GLY A 12 -12.54 -0.68 13.70
N GLY A 13 -12.35 -1.99 13.57
CA GLY A 13 -11.19 -2.58 12.90
C GLY A 13 -11.17 -2.23 11.40
N ARG A 14 -10.10 -1.55 10.98
CA ARG A 14 -9.81 -1.23 9.58
C ARG A 14 -8.95 -2.30 8.95
N ILE A 15 -9.06 -2.40 7.63
CA ILE A 15 -8.28 -3.32 6.84
C ILE A 15 -7.44 -2.51 5.86
N GLY A 16 -6.22 -2.22 6.30
CA GLY A 16 -5.09 -1.83 5.48
C GLY A 16 -3.93 -2.80 5.71
N LYS A 17 -4.19 -4.11 5.80
CA LYS A 17 -3.10 -5.07 6.03
C LYS A 17 -2.40 -5.40 4.71
N SER A 18 -1.09 -5.16 4.69
CA SER A 18 -0.19 -5.52 3.58
C SER A 18 -0.34 -6.99 3.17
N CYS A 19 -0.49 -7.27 1.87
CA CYS A 19 -0.16 -8.57 1.32
C CYS A 19 1.37 -8.64 1.20
N GLY A 20 2.04 -9.23 2.19
CA GLY A 20 3.46 -9.53 2.08
C GLY A 20 3.70 -10.62 1.02
N ALA A 21 4.76 -10.48 0.23
CA ALA A 21 5.26 -11.51 -0.67
C ALA A 21 5.74 -12.75 0.12
N ALA A 22 4.80 -13.58 0.58
CA ALA A 22 5.08 -14.93 1.04
C ALA A 22 4.35 -15.87 0.08
N THR A 23 5.12 -16.47 -0.82
CA THR A 23 4.66 -17.60 -1.62
C THR A 23 4.14 -18.69 -0.67
N GLY A 24 2.82 -18.80 -0.55
CA GLY A 24 2.17 -19.99 0.02
C GLY A 24 1.18 -19.79 1.17
N LEU A 25 0.93 -18.57 1.68
CA LEU A 25 -0.19 -18.35 2.61
C LEU A 25 -1.15 -17.28 2.10
N LEU A 26 -2.32 -17.71 1.67
CA LEU A 26 -3.49 -16.87 1.39
C LEU A 26 -3.76 -15.99 2.63
N GLY A 27 -3.47 -14.70 2.54
CA GLY A 27 -3.91 -13.72 3.54
C GLY A 27 -5.42 -13.55 3.41
N LEU A 28 -6.19 -14.24 4.26
CA LEU A 28 -7.64 -14.03 4.34
C LEU A 28 -7.93 -12.70 5.03
N ILE A 29 -8.42 -11.74 4.28
CA ILE A 29 -9.08 -10.56 4.84
C ILE A 29 -10.57 -10.88 4.99
N ALA A 30 -11.05 -10.98 6.23
CA ALA A 30 -12.46 -11.23 6.53
C ALA A 30 -13.21 -9.92 6.81
N VAL A 31 -14.05 -9.45 5.87
CA VAL A 31 -15.02 -8.35 6.10
C VAL A 31 -16.42 -8.93 5.96
N ALA A 32 -17.19 -9.05 7.04
CA ALA A 32 -18.63 -9.37 6.95
C ALA A 32 -19.01 -10.47 5.91
N GLY A 33 -18.29 -11.60 5.89
CA GLY A 33 -18.52 -12.70 4.94
C GLY A 33 -17.73 -12.62 3.61
N VAL A 34 -16.93 -11.59 3.41
CA VAL A 34 -15.99 -11.42 2.29
C VAL A 34 -14.64 -12.01 2.68
N ILE A 35 -14.07 -12.85 1.82
CA ILE A 35 -12.67 -13.27 1.86
C ILE A 35 -11.97 -12.56 0.71
N LEU A 36 -11.15 -11.53 0.97
CA LEU A 36 -10.26 -11.03 -0.09
C LEU A 36 -9.03 -11.93 -0.19
N SER A 37 -8.67 -12.29 -1.42
CA SER A 37 -7.40 -12.93 -1.79
C SER A 37 -6.83 -12.16 -2.97
N ALA A 38 -5.94 -11.21 -2.72
CA ALA A 38 -5.22 -10.52 -3.77
C ALA A 38 -3.81 -10.17 -3.30
N CYS A 39 -2.81 -10.89 -3.80
CA CYS A 39 -1.42 -10.48 -3.66
C CYS A 39 -0.77 -10.57 -5.05
N GLY A 40 -0.38 -9.42 -5.62
CA GLY A 40 0.53 -9.34 -6.76
C GLY A 40 1.97 -9.52 -6.30
N GLY A 41 2.84 -10.09 -7.14
CA GLY A 41 4.27 -10.22 -6.84
C GLY A 41 5.03 -8.96 -7.24
N ASP A 42 5.79 -8.38 -6.31
CA ASP A 42 6.72 -7.28 -6.61
C ASP A 42 7.99 -7.86 -7.29
N ASP A 43 7.97 -8.06 -8.61
CA ASP A 43 9.17 -8.43 -9.38
C ASP A 43 9.99 -7.22 -9.88
N ASP A 44 9.54 -5.98 -9.64
CA ASP A 44 10.15 -4.80 -10.27
C ASP A 44 11.08 -4.01 -9.34
N ALA A 45 12.35 -4.40 -9.36
CA ALA A 45 13.48 -3.54 -8.97
C ALA A 45 14.15 -2.93 -10.23
N ALA A 46 13.42 -2.17 -11.05
CA ALA A 46 13.98 -1.21 -12.02
C ALA A 46 12.89 -0.38 -12.73
N ALA A 47 12.95 0.94 -12.63
CA ALA A 47 12.35 1.86 -13.62
C ALA A 47 13.17 1.82 -14.95
N PRO A 48 12.60 2.20 -16.11
CA PRO A 48 12.36 1.26 -17.22
C PRO A 48 13.50 1.15 -18.25
N ALA A 49 13.64 -0.03 -18.85
CA ALA A 49 14.17 -0.20 -20.20
C ALA A 49 13.21 -1.06 -21.04
N VAL A 50 12.81 -0.46 -22.16
CA VAL A 50 11.95 -0.94 -23.26
C VAL A 50 11.98 -2.45 -23.57
N ALA A 51 10.78 -3.05 -23.56
CA ALA A 51 10.21 -4.15 -24.37
C ALA A 51 10.63 -5.63 -24.20
N ASP A 52 9.57 -6.43 -23.87
CA ASP A 52 9.14 -7.74 -24.42
C ASP A 52 9.82 -9.08 -23.96
N PRO A 53 9.13 -10.24 -24.06
CA PRO A 53 7.82 -10.60 -23.48
C PRO A 53 7.84 -12.05 -22.94
N VAL A 54 7.85 -12.28 -21.62
CA VAL A 54 7.38 -13.56 -21.03
C VAL A 54 6.74 -13.27 -19.69
N ALA A 55 5.42 -13.19 -19.67
CA ALA A 55 4.64 -13.11 -18.45
C ALA A 55 4.74 -14.44 -17.66
N PRO A 56 4.96 -14.40 -16.34
CA PRO A 56 4.37 -15.38 -15.44
C PRO A 56 2.90 -15.02 -15.24
N SER A 57 2.04 -15.97 -15.62
CA SER A 57 0.60 -15.91 -15.45
C SER A 57 0.20 -16.11 -13.98
N VAL A 58 -0.13 -15.03 -13.27
CA VAL A 58 -1.12 -15.09 -12.18
C VAL A 58 -1.91 -13.79 -12.20
N GLY A 59 -2.98 -13.74 -12.99
CA GLY A 59 -3.97 -12.67 -12.84
C GLY A 59 -4.60 -12.83 -11.46
N THR A 60 -4.48 -11.80 -10.62
CA THR A 60 -5.23 -11.69 -9.38
C THR A 60 -6.72 -11.62 -9.72
N SER A 61 -7.48 -12.66 -9.33
CA SER A 61 -8.95 -12.63 -9.41
C SER A 61 -9.51 -12.25 -8.04
N LEU A 62 -10.21 -11.12 -7.95
CA LEU A 62 -11.00 -10.75 -6.77
C LEU A 62 -12.34 -11.50 -6.81
N SER A 63 -12.47 -12.61 -6.07
CA SER A 63 -13.77 -13.22 -5.81
C SER A 63 -14.39 -12.60 -4.56
N ILE A 64 -15.62 -12.11 -4.68
CA ILE A 64 -16.42 -11.64 -3.54
C ILE A 64 -17.67 -12.52 -3.46
N SER A 65 -17.99 -13.00 -2.26
CA SER A 65 -19.32 -13.57 -2.01
C SER A 65 -20.33 -12.43 -2.12
N THR A 66 -21.18 -12.45 -3.14
CA THR A 66 -22.05 -11.33 -3.52
C THR A 66 -23.53 -11.56 -3.21
N ALA A 67 -23.86 -12.60 -2.44
CA ALA A 67 -25.24 -12.92 -2.15
C ALA A 67 -25.41 -13.59 -0.78
N ALA A 68 -26.55 -13.34 -0.13
CA ALA A 68 -26.99 -14.05 1.07
C ALA A 68 -27.09 -15.57 0.93
N ASP A 69 -27.01 -16.11 -0.29
CA ASP A 69 -26.99 -17.54 -0.57
C ASP A 69 -25.58 -18.14 -0.66
N GLY A 70 -24.53 -17.32 -0.48
CA GLY A 70 -23.13 -17.73 -0.53
C GLY A 70 -22.55 -17.82 -1.95
N SER A 71 -23.27 -17.38 -2.98
CA SER A 71 -22.71 -17.33 -4.34
C SER A 71 -21.59 -16.28 -4.46
N GLU A 72 -20.50 -16.67 -5.11
CA GLU A 72 -19.39 -15.79 -5.46
C GLU A 72 -19.70 -15.11 -6.80
N ALA A 73 -19.55 -13.78 -6.85
CA ALA A 73 -19.44 -13.09 -8.13
C ALA A 73 -18.08 -12.42 -8.23
N LEU A 74 -17.54 -12.51 -9.44
CA LEU A 74 -16.33 -11.83 -9.83
C LEU A 74 -16.62 -10.34 -9.99
N LEU A 75 -16.04 -9.50 -9.14
CA LEU A 75 -16.06 -8.05 -9.31
C LEU A 75 -14.83 -7.63 -10.10
N LEU A 76 -14.89 -7.86 -11.42
CA LEU A 76 -13.85 -7.47 -12.36
C LEU A 76 -14.40 -6.41 -13.32
N PRO A 77 -13.81 -5.21 -13.40
CA PRO A 77 -14.20 -4.21 -14.38
C PRO A 77 -14.00 -4.75 -15.80
N ALA A 78 -14.89 -4.38 -16.72
CA ALA A 78 -14.93 -4.98 -18.06
C ALA A 78 -13.71 -4.62 -18.93
N ASP A 79 -13.01 -3.52 -18.61
CA ASP A 79 -11.86 -3.01 -19.36
C ASP A 79 -10.50 -3.27 -18.70
N VAL A 80 -10.47 -4.01 -17.59
CA VAL A 80 -9.24 -4.47 -16.95
C VAL A 80 -8.65 -5.67 -17.71
N ARG A 81 -7.35 -5.62 -17.94
CA ARG A 81 -6.54 -6.71 -18.49
C ARG A 81 -5.69 -7.32 -17.38
N ALA A 82 -5.20 -8.54 -17.60
CA ALA A 82 -4.32 -9.20 -16.64
C ALA A 82 -3.04 -8.40 -16.33
N VAL A 83 -2.52 -7.66 -17.32
CA VAL A 83 -1.34 -6.79 -17.17
C VAL A 83 -1.60 -5.49 -16.41
N ASP A 84 -2.88 -5.16 -16.13
CA ASP A 84 -3.23 -3.95 -15.38
C ASP A 84 -3.14 -4.17 -13.86
N GLU A 85 -2.94 -5.43 -13.44
CA GLU A 85 -2.79 -5.88 -12.06
C GLU A 85 -3.87 -5.39 -11.11
N PHE A 86 -5.12 -5.54 -11.55
CA PHE A 86 -6.27 -5.26 -10.70
C PHE A 86 -6.27 -6.13 -9.43
N GLY A 87 -6.54 -5.52 -8.28
CA GLY A 87 -6.44 -6.19 -6.98
C GLY A 87 -5.13 -5.92 -6.26
N TRP A 88 -4.28 -5.07 -6.83
CA TRP A 88 -2.98 -4.73 -6.25
C TRP A 88 -3.05 -4.21 -4.81
N SER A 89 -3.97 -3.30 -4.54
CA SER A 89 -4.29 -2.81 -3.19
C SER A 89 -5.80 -2.68 -3.04
N GLY A 90 -6.30 -2.95 -1.83
CA GLY A 90 -7.72 -2.92 -1.50
C GLY A 90 -7.96 -2.14 -0.20
N ALA A 91 -9.03 -1.34 -0.17
CA ALA A 91 -9.48 -0.64 1.03
C ALA A 91 -11.01 -0.68 1.12
N SER A 92 -11.56 -0.74 2.33
CA SER A 92 -13.01 -0.70 2.53
C SER A 92 -13.37 0.05 3.80
N ASP A 93 -14.47 0.79 3.75
CA ASP A 93 -15.13 1.36 4.93
C ASP A 93 -16.64 1.44 4.68
N GLY A 94 -17.42 0.96 5.64
CA GLY A 94 -18.88 0.86 5.54
C GLY A 94 -19.33 0.09 4.30
N ASP A 95 -20.12 0.75 3.46
CA ASP A 95 -20.71 0.20 2.22
C ASP A 95 -19.84 0.49 0.98
N TRP A 96 -18.62 0.97 1.16
CA TRP A 96 -17.68 1.27 0.06
C TRP A 96 -16.46 0.37 0.10
N MET A 97 -16.01 -0.01 -1.08
CA MET A 97 -14.76 -0.70 -1.31
C MET A 97 -14.04 -0.07 -2.49
N ALA A 98 -12.73 0.05 -2.39
CA ALA A 98 -11.84 0.50 -3.44
C ALA A 98 -10.81 -0.59 -3.73
N VAL A 99 -10.50 -0.78 -5.02
CA VAL A 99 -9.54 -1.78 -5.49
C VAL A 99 -8.69 -1.14 -6.58
N SER A 100 -7.38 -1.19 -6.45
CA SER A 100 -6.47 -0.54 -7.39
C SER A 100 -6.00 -1.46 -8.51
N SER A 101 -5.56 -0.81 -9.59
CA SER A 101 -5.01 -1.40 -10.80
C SER A 101 -3.93 -0.43 -11.31
N PRO A 102 -2.71 -0.44 -10.72
CA PRO A 102 -1.69 0.58 -10.95
C PRO A 102 -1.19 0.63 -12.39
N PHE A 103 -1.35 -0.46 -13.15
CA PHE A 103 -0.91 -0.53 -14.54
C PHE A 103 -2.02 -0.26 -15.55
N HIS A 104 -3.18 0.21 -15.11
CA HIS A 104 -4.31 0.50 -16.00
C HIS A 104 -4.01 1.64 -16.98
N ASP A 105 -4.34 1.43 -18.27
CA ASP A 105 -3.92 2.30 -19.37
C ASP A 105 -4.86 3.50 -19.69
N VAL A 106 -5.78 3.89 -18.79
CA VAL A 106 -6.84 4.87 -19.16
C VAL A 106 -6.32 6.29 -19.35
N ALA A 107 -5.43 6.75 -18.48
CA ALA A 107 -4.83 8.10 -18.58
C ALA A 107 -3.50 8.10 -19.37
N GLY A 108 -3.13 6.96 -19.95
CA GLY A 108 -1.84 6.70 -20.58
C GLY A 108 -1.36 5.29 -20.21
N PRO A 109 -0.42 4.69 -20.94
CA PRO A 109 0.11 3.37 -20.60
C PRO A 109 0.62 3.32 -19.15
N GLN A 110 0.12 2.37 -18.35
CA GLN A 110 0.51 2.20 -16.95
C GLN A 110 0.31 3.45 -16.08
N ALA A 111 -0.68 4.30 -16.42
CA ALA A 111 -0.99 5.49 -15.61
C ALA A 111 -1.68 5.13 -14.29
N GLY A 112 -2.46 4.04 -14.29
CA GLY A 112 -3.13 3.48 -13.12
C GLY A 112 -4.56 3.97 -12.92
N ALA A 113 -5.33 3.18 -12.16
CA ALA A 113 -6.71 3.47 -11.80
C ALA A 113 -7.07 2.85 -10.44
N VAL A 114 -8.09 3.42 -9.78
CA VAL A 114 -8.73 2.84 -8.60
C VAL A 114 -10.21 2.65 -8.87
N PHE A 115 -10.70 1.43 -8.77
CA PHE A 115 -12.10 1.09 -8.98
C PHE A 115 -12.86 1.13 -7.67
N LEU A 116 -14.07 1.66 -7.72
CA LEU A 116 -14.96 1.82 -6.58
C LEU A 116 -16.14 0.89 -6.72
N TYR A 117 -16.47 0.23 -5.62
CA TYR A 117 -17.62 -0.62 -5.47
C TYR A 117 -18.47 -0.11 -4.31
N HIS A 118 -19.78 -0.16 -4.49
CA HIS A 118 -20.74 0.21 -3.47
C HIS A 118 -21.68 -0.95 -3.18
N LEU A 119 -21.92 -1.19 -1.89
CA LEU A 119 -22.83 -2.20 -1.39
C LEU A 119 -24.24 -1.62 -1.27
N ALA A 120 -25.17 -2.14 -2.08
CA ALA A 120 -26.58 -1.79 -1.99
C ALA A 120 -27.40 -3.01 -1.56
N GLY A 121 -27.84 -3.01 -0.30
CA GLY A 121 -28.45 -4.19 0.31
C GLY A 121 -27.38 -5.27 0.57
N GLU A 122 -27.34 -6.30 -0.26
CA GLU A 122 -26.37 -7.40 -0.16
C GLU A 122 -25.54 -7.56 -1.45
N VAL A 123 -25.70 -6.64 -2.40
CA VAL A 123 -25.07 -6.72 -3.72
C VAL A 123 -24.01 -5.62 -3.84
N TRP A 124 -22.78 -6.04 -4.08
CA TRP A 124 -21.71 -5.16 -4.51
C TRP A 124 -21.82 -4.89 -6.02
N SER A 125 -21.69 -3.63 -6.41
CA SER A 125 -21.64 -3.23 -7.82
C SER A 125 -20.59 -2.14 -8.03
N GLU A 126 -19.96 -2.13 -9.20
CA GLU A 126 -19.05 -1.05 -9.60
C GLU A 126 -19.82 0.28 -9.62
N ALA A 127 -19.35 1.22 -8.80
CA ALA A 127 -19.91 2.57 -8.67
C ALA A 127 -19.15 3.59 -9.52
N GLY A 128 -17.93 3.26 -9.93
CA GLY A 128 -17.11 4.07 -10.82
C GLY A 128 -15.62 3.79 -10.62
N ARG A 129 -14.80 4.71 -11.11
CA ARG A 129 -13.34 4.68 -10.92
C ARG A 129 -12.79 6.07 -10.70
N LEU A 130 -11.62 6.11 -10.07
CA LEU A 130 -10.83 7.28 -9.80
C LEU A 130 -9.55 7.23 -10.63
N LEU A 131 -9.16 8.39 -11.10
CA LEU A 131 -7.89 8.68 -11.76
C LEU A 131 -7.34 9.93 -11.08
N GLY A 132 -6.02 10.09 -11.02
CA GLY A 132 -5.45 11.36 -10.58
C GLY A 132 -5.63 12.42 -11.67
N SER A 133 -5.85 13.67 -11.27
CA SER A 133 -6.16 14.77 -12.18
C SER A 133 -5.07 15.06 -13.23
N ASP A 134 -3.82 14.71 -12.93
CA ASP A 134 -2.66 14.89 -13.81
C ASP A 134 -1.81 13.61 -13.95
N THR A 135 -2.37 12.43 -13.63
CA THR A 135 -1.64 11.17 -13.79
C THR A 135 -1.44 10.84 -15.26
N THR A 136 -0.21 10.49 -15.62
CA THR A 136 0.18 10.15 -16.99
C THR A 136 0.92 8.81 -17.06
N THR A 137 1.45 8.48 -18.23
CA THR A 137 2.18 7.24 -18.50
C THR A 137 3.19 6.91 -17.42
N GLY A 138 3.04 5.76 -16.77
CA GLY A 138 4.02 5.26 -15.80
C GLY A 138 3.90 5.82 -14.38
N ASP A 139 2.92 6.66 -14.06
CA ASP A 139 2.76 7.24 -12.71
C ASP A 139 2.29 6.22 -11.64
N TRP A 140 1.70 5.11 -12.09
CA TRP A 140 1.19 3.99 -11.27
C TRP A 140 0.19 4.45 -10.21
N PHE A 141 -0.79 5.23 -10.61
CA PHE A 141 -1.87 5.67 -9.73
C PHE A 141 -2.63 4.50 -9.11
N GLY A 142 -2.80 4.56 -7.78
CA GLY A 142 -3.37 3.49 -6.98
C GLY A 142 -2.35 2.43 -6.53
N ARG A 143 -1.04 2.69 -6.64
CA ARG A 143 0.00 1.76 -6.16
C ARG A 143 -0.20 1.37 -4.68
N TRP A 144 -0.69 2.30 -3.87
CA TRP A 144 -1.37 2.01 -2.59
C TRP A 144 -2.63 2.85 -2.46
N ILE A 145 -3.63 2.30 -1.76
CA ILE A 145 -4.85 3.02 -1.38
C ILE A 145 -5.19 2.81 0.10
N THR A 146 -5.81 3.81 0.70
CA THR A 146 -6.42 3.71 2.03
C THR A 146 -7.76 4.44 2.04
N MET A 147 -8.68 3.99 2.89
CA MET A 147 -10.03 4.54 3.01
C MET A 147 -10.42 4.67 4.48
N GLN A 148 -10.94 5.84 4.84
CA GLN A 148 -11.52 6.12 6.15
C GLN A 148 -12.70 7.08 5.98
N GLY A 149 -13.90 6.60 6.30
CA GLY A 149 -15.14 7.35 6.21
C GLY A 149 -15.38 7.86 4.79
N ASP A 150 -15.43 9.18 4.66
CA ASP A 150 -15.64 9.91 3.41
C ASP A 150 -14.33 10.30 2.70
N VAL A 151 -13.18 9.76 3.12
CA VAL A 151 -11.87 10.04 2.53
C VAL A 151 -11.22 8.77 2.00
N LEU A 152 -10.73 8.84 0.77
CA LEU A 152 -9.85 7.86 0.15
C LEU A 152 -8.55 8.56 -0.26
N VAL A 153 -7.41 7.94 0.03
CA VAL A 153 -6.11 8.42 -0.46
C VAL A 153 -5.53 7.36 -1.38
N ALA A 154 -5.09 7.78 -2.56
CA ALA A 154 -4.41 6.94 -3.54
C ALA A 154 -3.02 7.52 -3.82
N SER A 155 -2.00 6.66 -3.92
CA SER A 155 -0.65 7.07 -4.26
C SER A 155 -0.31 6.88 -5.74
N SER A 156 0.59 7.74 -6.24
CA SER A 156 1.30 7.61 -7.50
C SER A 156 2.78 7.90 -7.23
N PRO A 157 3.57 6.89 -6.83
CA PRO A 157 4.97 7.12 -6.46
C PRO A 157 5.83 7.62 -7.62
N PHE A 158 5.44 7.32 -8.86
CA PHE A 158 6.18 7.73 -10.05
C PHE A 158 5.61 9.02 -10.68
N ALA A 159 4.69 9.70 -10.00
CA ALA A 159 4.18 10.98 -10.49
C ALA A 159 5.29 12.02 -10.62
N ASP A 160 5.39 12.59 -11.81
CA ASP A 160 6.29 13.70 -12.12
C ASP A 160 5.79 15.02 -11.53
N LEU A 161 6.68 15.80 -10.91
CA LEU A 161 6.41 17.17 -10.48
C LEU A 161 7.03 18.16 -11.46
N GLY A 162 6.43 18.18 -12.65
CA GLY A 162 6.98 18.86 -13.81
C GLY A 162 8.28 18.20 -14.31
N SER A 163 8.89 18.76 -15.35
CA SER A 163 10.07 18.16 -15.98
C SER A 163 11.35 18.18 -15.13
N ALA A 164 11.36 18.92 -14.02
CA ALA A 164 12.53 19.07 -13.16
C ALA A 164 12.63 18.00 -12.06
N LEU A 165 11.51 17.35 -11.72
CA LEU A 165 11.41 16.42 -10.61
C LEU A 165 10.62 15.19 -11.05
N PRO A 166 11.15 14.40 -12.01
CA PRO A 166 10.50 13.16 -12.39
C PRO A 166 10.52 12.16 -11.24
N ASP A 167 9.50 11.30 -11.18
CA ASP A 167 9.34 10.25 -10.17
C ASP A 167 9.45 10.76 -8.71
N ALA A 168 9.09 12.02 -8.47
CA ALA A 168 9.11 12.59 -7.12
C ALA A 168 8.00 12.01 -6.25
N GLY A 169 6.90 11.62 -6.88
CA GLY A 169 5.76 10.96 -6.26
C GLY A 169 4.73 11.91 -5.66
N ALA A 170 3.48 11.45 -5.63
CA ALA A 170 2.35 12.21 -5.13
C ALA A 170 1.28 11.31 -4.50
N LEU A 171 0.44 11.94 -3.68
CA LEU A 171 -0.80 11.37 -3.16
C LEU A 171 -1.98 12.19 -3.65
N TYR A 172 -3.08 11.52 -3.93
CA TYR A 172 -4.35 12.12 -4.34
C TYR A 172 -5.40 11.79 -3.30
N VAL A 173 -6.05 12.81 -2.78
CA VAL A 173 -7.06 12.72 -1.73
C VAL A 173 -8.42 12.92 -2.37
N PHE A 174 -9.28 11.92 -2.23
CA PHE A 174 -10.65 11.93 -2.72
C PHE A 174 -11.61 12.06 -1.54
N GLY A 175 -12.64 12.87 -1.72
CA GLY A 175 -13.73 13.06 -0.76
C GLY A 175 -15.05 12.53 -1.33
N LEU A 176 -15.85 11.88 -0.48
CA LEU A 176 -17.18 11.38 -0.82
C LEU A 176 -18.24 12.41 -0.46
N GLU A 177 -18.87 13.01 -1.48
CA GLU A 177 -19.97 13.96 -1.29
C GLU A 177 -21.18 13.51 -2.10
N ASN A 178 -22.33 13.36 -1.43
CA ASN A 178 -23.59 12.94 -2.06
C ASN A 178 -23.48 11.65 -2.89
N GLY A 179 -22.67 10.69 -2.42
CA GLY A 179 -22.46 9.41 -3.11
C GLY A 179 -21.47 9.46 -4.28
N VAL A 180 -20.78 10.59 -4.48
CA VAL A 180 -19.78 10.77 -5.54
C VAL A 180 -18.42 11.05 -4.92
N TRP A 181 -17.43 10.26 -5.33
CA TRP A 181 -16.03 10.49 -4.97
C TRP A 181 -15.40 11.49 -5.94
N THR A 182 -14.79 12.55 -5.41
CA THR A 182 -14.09 13.57 -6.21
C THR A 182 -12.74 13.90 -5.61
N GLU A 183 -11.74 14.15 -6.46
CA GLU A 183 -10.42 14.60 -5.99
C GLU A 183 -10.55 15.97 -5.32
N GLN A 184 -10.13 16.05 -4.06
CA GLN A 184 -10.13 17.26 -3.24
C GLN A 184 -8.75 17.91 -3.18
N ALA A 185 -7.70 17.10 -3.40
CA ALA A 185 -6.33 17.54 -3.19
C ALA A 185 -5.30 16.59 -3.82
N LYS A 186 -4.25 17.17 -4.39
CA LYS A 186 -2.95 16.53 -4.59
C LYS A 186 -2.00 16.93 -3.45
N ARG A 187 -1.18 16.00 -2.98
CA ARG A 187 -0.17 16.19 -1.93
C ARG A 187 1.16 15.61 -2.37
N THR A 188 2.23 16.31 -2.03
CA THR A 188 3.62 15.92 -2.30
C THR A 188 4.41 16.02 -1.00
N ALA A 189 5.64 15.50 -0.99
CA ALA A 189 6.58 15.86 0.05
C ALA A 189 6.76 17.39 0.10
N GLU A 190 6.99 17.94 1.30
CA GLU A 190 7.26 19.38 1.49
C GLU A 190 8.53 19.82 0.74
N LEU A 191 9.52 18.94 0.71
CA LEU A 191 10.76 19.07 -0.06
C LEU A 191 10.85 17.90 -1.04
N PRO A 192 10.20 17.98 -2.22
CA PRO A 192 10.22 16.91 -3.20
C PRO A 192 11.62 16.79 -3.82
N LEU A 193 12.06 15.56 -4.04
CA LEU A 193 13.31 15.25 -4.71
C LEU A 193 13.01 14.38 -5.94
N GLN A 194 13.81 14.55 -6.98
CA GLN A 194 13.76 13.67 -8.15
C GLN A 194 13.97 12.21 -7.72
N GLY A 195 13.14 11.30 -8.22
CA GLY A 195 13.23 9.88 -7.90
C GLY A 195 12.94 9.55 -6.44
N ALA A 196 12.36 10.46 -5.65
CA ALA A 196 12.07 10.20 -4.25
C ALA A 196 11.03 9.10 -4.05
N MET A 197 10.14 8.91 -5.03
CA MET A 197 9.04 7.96 -4.96
C MET A 197 8.16 8.18 -3.73
N PHE A 198 7.83 9.43 -3.41
CA PHE A 198 6.97 9.74 -2.27
C PHE A 198 5.59 9.12 -2.45
N GLY A 199 5.11 8.42 -1.42
CA GLY A 199 3.87 7.65 -1.54
C GLY A 199 4.12 6.26 -2.13
N PHE A 200 5.37 5.77 -2.12
CA PHE A 200 5.63 4.40 -2.49
C PHE A 200 4.80 3.51 -1.59
N THR A 201 5.01 3.50 -0.27
CA THR A 201 4.07 2.89 0.68
C THR A 201 3.19 3.95 1.35
N LEU A 202 2.01 3.53 1.82
CA LEU A 202 1.09 4.36 2.57
C LEU A 202 0.34 3.50 3.59
N GLU A 203 0.51 3.80 4.88
CA GLU A 203 -0.21 3.16 5.98
C GLU A 203 -0.91 4.19 6.87
N VAL A 204 -2.09 3.85 7.39
CA VAL A 204 -2.89 4.74 8.24
C VAL A 204 -3.52 3.93 9.38
N ASP A 205 -3.25 4.34 10.61
CA ASP A 205 -3.96 3.88 11.79
C ASP A 205 -4.45 5.06 12.64
N GLY A 206 -5.76 5.12 12.86
CA GLY A 206 -6.42 6.22 13.56
C GLY A 206 -6.08 7.59 12.97
N ASP A 207 -5.32 8.37 13.75
CA ASP A 207 -4.86 9.72 13.40
C ASP A 207 -3.37 9.74 12.99
N THR A 208 -2.73 8.60 12.78
CA THR A 208 -1.34 8.51 12.33
C THR A 208 -1.29 7.93 10.92
N MET A 209 -0.47 8.54 10.07
CA MET A 209 -0.22 8.09 8.70
C MET A 209 1.29 8.02 8.47
N VAL A 210 1.75 6.97 7.79
CA VAL A 210 3.15 6.80 7.41
C VAL A 210 3.24 6.64 5.90
N ILE A 211 4.19 7.38 5.30
CA ILE A 211 4.42 7.39 3.87
C ILE A 211 5.88 7.05 3.59
N GLY A 212 6.12 5.99 2.83
CA GLY A 212 7.45 5.63 2.37
C GLY A 212 7.89 6.44 1.16
N SER A 213 9.19 6.69 1.09
CA SER A 213 9.87 7.35 -0.02
C SER A 213 11.23 6.68 -0.23
N PRO A 214 11.25 5.46 -0.79
CA PRO A 214 12.42 4.59 -0.84
C PRO A 214 13.56 5.14 -1.69
N GLY A 215 13.28 6.05 -2.63
CA GLY A 215 14.30 6.69 -3.48
C GLY A 215 14.81 8.04 -2.97
N ASN A 216 14.33 8.53 -1.81
CA ASN A 216 14.59 9.89 -1.35
C ASN A 216 16.07 10.25 -1.18
N ARG A 217 16.93 9.28 -0.80
CA ARG A 217 18.38 9.50 -0.64
C ARG A 217 19.18 8.93 -1.82
N GLY A 218 18.53 8.59 -2.93
CA GLY A 218 19.13 7.88 -4.05
C GLY A 218 19.75 6.57 -3.58
N ASP A 219 21.00 6.32 -3.94
CA ASP A 219 21.73 5.10 -3.57
C ASP A 219 21.89 4.91 -2.05
N ARG A 220 21.74 5.98 -1.25
CA ARG A 220 21.80 5.90 0.22
C ARG A 220 20.52 5.37 0.86
N GLY A 221 19.49 5.08 0.06
CA GLY A 221 18.25 4.45 0.48
C GLY A 221 17.08 5.39 0.66
N GLY A 222 16.10 4.90 1.42
CA GLY A 222 14.80 5.53 1.59
C GLY A 222 14.62 6.31 2.88
N VAL A 223 13.49 6.99 2.98
CA VAL A 223 13.00 7.64 4.21
C VAL A 223 11.52 7.36 4.40
N ALA A 224 11.00 7.62 5.59
CA ALA A 224 9.57 7.63 5.85
C ALA A 224 9.12 8.96 6.46
N TYR A 225 7.95 9.41 6.04
CA TYR A 225 7.29 10.59 6.58
C TYR A 225 6.14 10.13 7.49
N VAL A 226 6.08 10.64 8.71
CA VAL A 226 4.97 10.37 9.62
C VAL A 226 4.13 11.62 9.78
N PHE A 227 2.83 11.49 9.56
CA PHE A 227 1.84 12.55 9.72
C PHE A 227 0.88 12.21 10.86
N ARG A 228 0.49 13.23 11.61
CA ARG A 228 -0.57 13.18 12.62
C ARG A 228 -1.73 14.04 12.19
N ARG A 229 -2.95 13.55 12.35
CA ARG A 229 -4.16 14.34 12.20
C ARG A 229 -4.42 15.12 13.48
N ILE A 230 -4.43 16.45 13.37
CA ILE A 230 -4.71 17.40 14.45
C ILE A 230 -5.82 18.32 13.98
N ASP A 231 -6.94 18.36 14.71
CA ASP A 231 -8.12 19.15 14.36
C ASP A 231 -8.61 18.93 12.91
N GLY A 232 -8.53 17.67 12.46
CA GLY A 232 -8.93 17.26 11.11
C GLY A 232 -7.87 17.46 10.02
N VAL A 233 -6.74 18.10 10.33
CA VAL A 233 -5.66 18.41 9.39
C VAL A 233 -4.47 17.49 9.61
N TRP A 234 -3.96 16.88 8.54
CA TRP A 234 -2.71 16.12 8.58
C TRP A 234 -1.51 17.06 8.64
N VAL A 235 -0.70 16.91 9.69
CA VAL A 235 0.53 17.67 9.92
C VAL A 235 1.69 16.68 10.02
N GLN A 236 2.81 16.97 9.36
CA GLN A 236 3.99 16.11 9.47
C GLN A 236 4.50 16.14 10.92
N GLU A 237 4.45 15.00 11.61
CA GLU A 237 4.92 14.82 12.98
C GLU A 237 6.40 14.44 13.00
N ALA A 238 6.86 13.61 12.04
CA ALA A 238 8.23 13.15 11.99
C ALA A 238 8.71 12.89 10.56
N PHE A 239 10.04 12.88 10.43
CA PHE A 239 10.78 12.44 9.26
C PHE A 239 11.81 11.42 9.73
N LEU A 240 11.70 10.19 9.25
CA LEU A 240 12.50 9.06 9.69
C LEU A 240 13.55 8.74 8.62
N ASP A 241 14.81 9.03 8.95
CA ASP A 241 15.98 8.53 8.22
C ASP A 241 16.36 7.13 8.73
N PRO A 242 16.97 6.29 7.87
CA PRO A 242 17.55 5.04 8.31
C PRO A 242 18.68 5.33 9.32
N PRO A 243 18.75 4.59 10.44
CA PRO A 243 19.74 4.84 11.48
C PRO A 243 21.16 4.47 11.06
N ASP A 244 21.30 3.58 10.05
CA ASP A 244 22.56 3.22 9.44
C ASP A 244 22.59 3.61 7.96
N THR A 245 23.61 4.38 7.56
CA THR A 245 23.71 5.03 6.25
C THR A 245 24.27 4.12 5.15
N ILE A 246 24.00 2.82 5.21
CA ILE A 246 24.55 1.87 4.23
C ILE A 246 23.78 2.04 2.91
N ALA A 247 24.52 2.28 1.84
CA ALA A 247 23.96 2.37 0.49
C ALA A 247 23.16 1.10 0.16
N GLY A 248 21.95 1.26 -0.37
CA GLY A 248 21.08 0.15 -0.78
C GLY A 248 20.04 -0.33 0.23
N ASN A 249 19.75 0.42 1.31
CA ASN A 249 18.62 0.10 2.18
C ASN A 249 17.31 0.72 1.64
N SER A 250 16.39 -0.11 1.12
CA SER A 250 15.05 0.31 0.68
C SER A 250 14.16 0.65 1.90
N PHE A 251 14.64 1.50 2.79
CA PHE A 251 13.94 1.92 4.01
C PHE A 251 12.60 2.59 3.66
N GLY A 252 11.53 2.14 4.30
CA GLY A 252 10.18 2.61 4.00
C GLY A 252 9.55 1.98 2.74
N PHE A 253 10.18 0.96 2.15
CA PHE A 253 9.61 0.21 1.03
C PHE A 253 8.50 -0.76 1.48
N TYR A 254 8.57 -1.24 2.71
CA TYR A 254 7.48 -1.97 3.37
C TYR A 254 7.23 -1.35 4.74
N VAL A 255 5.96 -1.14 5.08
CA VAL A 255 5.56 -0.44 6.31
C VAL A 255 4.33 -1.15 6.87
N ASP A 256 4.26 -1.27 8.20
CA ASP A 256 3.02 -1.57 8.91
C ASP A 256 2.96 -0.76 10.20
N LEU A 257 1.75 -0.40 10.64
CA LEU A 257 1.50 0.52 11.74
C LEU A 257 0.34 0.01 12.62
N GLU A 258 0.62 -0.14 13.91
CA GLU A 258 -0.40 -0.42 14.93
C GLU A 258 -0.22 0.54 16.12
N GLY A 259 -1.15 1.48 16.26
CA GLY A 259 -1.16 2.50 17.30
C GLY A 259 0.13 3.33 17.30
N ASP A 260 0.93 3.13 18.35
CA ASP A 260 2.22 3.80 18.56
C ASP A 260 3.42 2.93 18.10
N THR A 261 3.19 1.79 17.44
CA THR A 261 4.24 0.89 16.92
C THR A 261 4.28 0.91 15.41
N LEU A 262 5.42 1.31 14.85
CA LEU A 262 5.69 1.35 13.41
C LEU A 262 6.78 0.34 13.08
N VAL A 263 6.51 -0.56 12.14
CA VAL A 263 7.50 -1.49 11.61
C VAL A 263 7.82 -1.12 10.16
N MET A 264 9.11 -1.04 9.84
CA MET A 264 9.57 -0.70 8.50
C MET A 264 10.56 -1.74 7.99
N GLY A 265 10.27 -2.27 6.82
CA GLY A 265 11.16 -3.11 6.04
C GLY A 265 12.13 -2.27 5.21
N ALA A 266 13.36 -2.76 5.11
CA ALA A 266 14.42 -2.23 4.26
C ALA A 266 15.17 -3.39 3.61
N PRO A 267 14.54 -4.09 2.65
CA PRO A 267 15.23 -5.13 1.91
C PRO A 267 16.33 -4.52 1.05
N THR A 268 17.30 -5.36 0.71
CA THR A 268 18.38 -5.07 -0.21
C THR A 268 18.08 -5.78 -1.52
N PHE A 269 18.01 -5.02 -2.62
CA PHE A 269 17.83 -5.57 -3.96
C PHE A 269 19.14 -5.43 -4.74
N GLY A 270 19.60 -6.50 -5.38
CA GLY A 270 20.72 -6.46 -6.33
C GLY A 270 22.12 -6.69 -5.75
N ASP A 271 22.29 -6.73 -4.43
CA ASP A 271 23.51 -7.22 -3.79
C ASP A 271 23.20 -8.46 -2.95
N PRO A 272 23.57 -9.67 -3.42
CA PRO A 272 23.34 -10.91 -2.69
C PRO A 272 24.22 -11.04 -1.46
N THR A 273 25.15 -10.11 -1.20
CA THR A 273 26.04 -10.12 -0.03
C THR A 273 25.56 -9.23 1.11
N MET A 274 24.44 -8.52 0.92
CA MET A 274 23.85 -7.67 1.94
C MET A 274 22.53 -8.23 2.45
N ASP A 275 22.43 -8.42 3.76
CA ASP A 275 21.18 -8.74 4.43
C ASP A 275 20.27 -7.51 4.48
N GLY A 276 19.00 -7.72 4.13
CA GLY A 276 17.96 -6.75 4.39
C GLY A 276 17.65 -6.61 5.88
N LYS A 277 16.88 -5.58 6.23
CA LYS A 277 16.62 -5.20 7.63
C LYS A 277 15.15 -4.91 7.88
N ALA A 278 14.77 -4.99 9.15
CA ALA A 278 13.52 -4.42 9.64
C ALA A 278 13.77 -3.54 10.86
N TYR A 279 13.07 -2.42 10.95
CA TYR A 279 13.19 -1.45 12.04
C TYR A 279 11.85 -1.30 12.74
N VAL A 280 11.89 -1.21 14.06
CA VAL A 280 10.71 -0.96 14.89
C VAL A 280 10.88 0.39 15.56
N TYR A 281 9.93 1.27 15.32
CA TYR A 281 9.84 2.57 15.96
C TYR A 281 8.65 2.57 16.91
N GLU A 282 8.87 3.11 18.11
CA GLU A 282 7.83 3.38 19.08
C GLU A 282 7.62 4.88 19.22
N ARG A 283 6.37 5.28 19.20
CA ARG A 283 5.99 6.66 19.49
C ARG A 283 5.96 6.91 20.99
N ARG A 284 6.56 8.03 21.39
CA ARG A 284 6.60 8.55 22.77
C ARG A 284 6.22 10.03 22.75
N ALA A 285 6.15 10.66 23.93
CA ALA A 285 5.76 12.06 24.05
C ALA A 285 6.65 13.02 23.23
N GLU A 286 7.93 12.68 23.08
CA GLU A 286 8.92 13.48 22.35
C GLU A 286 9.06 13.11 20.87
N GLY A 287 8.29 12.15 20.35
CA GLY A 287 8.33 11.72 18.95
C GLY A 287 8.54 10.22 18.78
N TRP A 288 9.03 9.81 17.60
CA TRP A 288 9.28 8.42 17.24
C TRP A 288 10.72 8.02 17.52
N PHE A 289 10.91 6.88 18.18
CA PHE A 289 12.22 6.38 18.59
C PHE A 289 12.44 4.96 18.09
N LEU A 290 13.63 4.68 17.55
CA LEU A 290 14.02 3.33 17.20
C LEU A 290 14.06 2.46 18.48
N ALA A 291 13.14 1.50 18.56
CA ALA A 291 13.03 0.55 19.67
C ALA A 291 13.82 -0.73 19.39
N ALA A 292 13.83 -1.19 18.13
CA ALA A 292 14.56 -2.38 17.72
C ALA A 292 15.00 -2.31 16.25
N GLN A 293 16.05 -3.04 15.94
CA GLN A 293 16.50 -3.32 14.58
C GLN A 293 16.74 -4.82 14.45
N PHE A 294 16.16 -5.42 13.43
CA PHE A 294 16.32 -6.81 13.07
C PHE A 294 17.13 -6.93 11.78
N VAL A 295 18.05 -7.89 11.78
CA VAL A 295 18.84 -8.31 10.62
C VAL A 295 18.51 -9.77 10.34
N GLY A 296 18.57 -10.18 9.06
CA GLY A 296 18.51 -11.58 8.69
C GLY A 296 19.56 -12.41 9.44
N ALA A 297 19.30 -13.71 9.62
CA ALA A 297 20.29 -14.60 10.22
C ALA A 297 21.53 -14.70 9.31
N PRO A 298 22.74 -14.98 9.82
CA PRO A 298 23.99 -15.01 9.01
C PRO A 298 24.10 -16.16 7.99
N ARG A 299 22.99 -16.82 7.63
CA ARG A 299 22.89 -17.82 6.55
C ARG A 299 21.94 -17.35 5.42
N SER A 300 21.60 -16.06 5.41
CA SER A 300 20.49 -15.49 4.62
C SER A 300 20.97 -14.43 3.61
N ASP A 301 22.26 -14.43 3.27
CA ASP A 301 22.87 -13.48 2.35
C ASP A 301 22.07 -13.48 1.02
N GLY A 302 21.35 -12.38 0.74
CA GLY A 302 20.52 -12.23 -0.46
C GLY A 302 19.04 -12.61 -0.31
N ASP A 303 18.59 -13.00 0.88
CA ASP A 303 17.21 -13.47 1.15
C ASP A 303 16.15 -12.34 1.19
N ALA A 304 16.59 -11.10 1.02
CA ALA A 304 15.75 -9.90 1.05
C ALA A 304 14.90 -9.80 2.33
N PHE A 305 15.51 -10.05 3.50
CA PHE A 305 14.85 -9.85 4.80
C PHE A 305 14.29 -8.41 4.92
N GLY A 306 13.09 -8.26 5.47
CA GLY A 306 12.39 -6.97 5.49
C GLY A 306 11.58 -6.69 4.23
N SER A 307 11.41 -7.66 3.35
CA SER A 307 10.57 -7.58 2.13
C SER A 307 9.07 -7.69 2.38
N ALA A 308 8.68 -7.92 3.63
CA ALA A 308 7.32 -7.76 4.12
C ALA A 308 7.43 -7.54 5.63
N VAL A 309 6.55 -6.72 6.19
CA VAL A 309 6.47 -6.51 7.64
C VAL A 309 5.01 -6.50 8.05
N ALA A 310 4.73 -7.00 9.25
CA ALA A 310 3.42 -6.88 9.86
C ALA A 310 3.54 -6.72 11.38
N VAL A 311 2.63 -5.96 11.99
CA VAL A 311 2.50 -5.77 13.43
C VAL A 311 1.04 -5.90 13.87
N GLU A 312 0.80 -6.76 14.86
CA GLU A 312 -0.53 -6.89 15.47
C GLU A 312 -0.42 -7.42 16.90
N GLY A 313 -1.08 -6.75 17.85
CA GLY A 313 -1.04 -7.10 19.27
C GLY A 313 0.38 -7.15 19.83
N GLY A 314 1.31 -6.36 19.27
CA GLY A 314 2.74 -6.38 19.62
C GLY A 314 3.53 -7.58 19.07
N LEU A 315 2.92 -8.46 18.27
CA LEU A 315 3.65 -9.45 17.49
C LEU A 315 4.14 -8.80 16.20
N ILE A 316 5.42 -8.99 15.88
CA ILE A 316 6.02 -8.50 14.62
C ILE A 316 6.42 -9.69 13.77
N ALA A 317 5.98 -9.70 12.51
CA ALA A 317 6.41 -10.64 11.50
C ALA A 317 7.25 -9.92 10.44
N VAL A 318 8.29 -10.60 9.94
CA VAL A 318 9.16 -10.07 8.89
C VAL A 318 9.41 -11.14 7.84
N GLY A 319 9.18 -10.79 6.58
CA GLY A 319 9.39 -11.66 5.42
C GLY A 319 10.81 -11.58 4.86
N ALA A 320 11.21 -12.65 4.18
CA ALA A 320 12.45 -12.79 3.43
C ALA A 320 12.17 -13.66 2.19
N PHE A 321 11.57 -13.08 1.13
CA PHE A 321 11.02 -13.86 0.01
C PHE A 321 12.07 -14.57 -0.86
N ARG A 322 13.35 -14.19 -0.74
CA ARG A 322 14.45 -14.88 -1.42
C ARG A 322 15.13 -15.92 -0.53
N ALA A 323 14.59 -16.17 0.66
CA ALA A 323 15.12 -17.18 1.56
C ALA A 323 15.06 -18.57 0.96
N ASP A 324 16.24 -19.13 0.68
CA ASP A 324 16.37 -20.54 0.39
C ASP A 324 16.31 -21.32 1.71
N ILE A 325 15.20 -22.03 1.91
CA ILE A 325 14.98 -22.86 3.10
C ILE A 325 15.75 -24.18 2.98
N ASP A 326 16.24 -24.52 1.78
CA ASP A 326 16.88 -25.79 1.43
C ASP A 326 18.31 -25.54 0.91
N GLY A 327 19.24 -25.20 1.81
CA GLY A 327 20.63 -24.82 1.46
C GLY A 327 21.50 -25.85 0.72
#